data_AF-A0A9Q1A349-F1
#
_entry.id   AF-A0A9Q1A349-F1
#
_cell.length_a   1.000
_cell.length_b   1.000
_cell.length_c   1.000
_cell.angle_alpha   90.00
_cell.angle_beta   90.00
_cell.angle_gamma   90.00
#
_symmetry.space_group_name_H-M   'P 1'
#
loop_
_entity.id
_entity.type
_entity.pdbx_description
1 polymer ?
#
loop_
_entity_poly.entity_id
_entity_poly.type
_entity_poly.pdbx_seq_one_letter_code
_entity_poly.pdbx_strand_id
1 'polypeptide(L)'
;MTSLSLKPCFSSLYTELSNNRGFGSGFLPTSFWVKKDCSLKGKNLIIVKKFEVNCLKDKNMDVKTSALVDGVAECLNEIETKEPSVSTILMNFENKFDPYGAMSTPLYQTATFKQSSATDSGQYDYTRSGNPTRDALESLLAKLDKGDRALCFTSGMAALAAVTHLVGTGQEIVAGDDIYGGSDRLLSQVTPKAGIVVKRVNTSDLQEVASAIGPQTKLVWLESPTNPRQQISDIRKIAEMAHAHDALVLVDNSILSPVLSQPLELGADIVMHSVTKFIAGHSDVMAGVLVVKGESLARDLYFLQNAEGSGLAPFDCWICLRGIKTMALRVEKQQENAQKIAEFLASHPRVKKVNYAGLPGHPGRDLHYSQAKGAGSVLSFLTGSLALSKHVVESTKYFSITVSFGSVKSLISMPCFMSHASIPAAVREARGLTEDLIRISVGIEDVNDLIADLDHAIRTEPL
;
A
#
# COMPACT_ATOMS: atom_id res chain seq x y z
N MET A 1 -7.95 -7.47 35.74
CA MET A 1 -7.32 -8.38 36.73
C MET A 1 -7.73 -9.78 36.31
N THR A 2 -6.87 -10.75 35.99
CA THR A 2 -5.54 -11.10 36.49
C THR A 2 -4.70 -11.68 35.33
N SER A 3 -3.39 -11.42 35.36
CA SER A 3 -2.41 -11.85 34.38
C SER A 3 -1.97 -13.30 34.63
N LEU A 4 -1.53 -13.98 33.56
CA LEU A 4 -0.77 -15.23 33.67
C LEU A 4 0.57 -15.03 32.96
N SER A 5 1.59 -14.84 33.81
CA SER A 5 2.99 -14.71 33.47
C SER A 5 3.55 -16.06 32.98
N LEU A 6 4.21 -16.06 31.83
CA LEU A 6 5.12 -17.12 31.40
C LEU A 6 6.52 -16.79 31.93
N LYS A 7 6.97 -17.53 32.96
CA LYS A 7 8.39 -17.59 33.35
C LYS A 7 9.08 -18.72 32.57
N PRO A 8 10.21 -18.46 31.89
CA PRO A 8 11.07 -19.52 31.39
C PRO A 8 11.91 -20.07 32.56
N CYS A 9 11.71 -21.34 32.89
CA CYS A 9 12.55 -22.04 33.86
C CYS A 9 13.82 -22.52 33.14
N PHE A 10 14.88 -21.71 33.19
CA PHE A 10 16.24 -22.18 32.95
C PHE A 10 16.72 -22.85 34.24
N SER A 11 16.78 -24.18 34.29
CA SER A 11 17.55 -24.88 35.33
C SER A 11 19.01 -24.92 34.90
N SER A 12 19.85 -24.29 35.72
CA SER A 12 21.30 -24.20 35.62
C SER A 12 21.98 -25.57 35.52
N LEU A 13 22.91 -25.70 34.57
CA LEU A 13 24.01 -26.65 34.62
C LEU A 13 24.80 -26.45 35.92
N TYR A 14 24.78 -27.42 36.83
CA TYR A 14 25.75 -27.53 37.90
C TYR A 14 26.78 -28.60 37.52
N THR A 15 27.99 -28.13 37.25
CA THR A 15 29.20 -28.95 37.11
C THR A 15 29.91 -28.93 38.45
N GLU A 16 29.81 -30.00 39.24
CA GLU A 16 30.69 -30.19 40.41
C GLU A 16 31.93 -30.99 39.98
N LEU A 17 33.04 -30.28 39.81
CA LEU A 17 34.38 -30.85 39.73
C LEU A 17 34.88 -31.09 41.16
N SER A 18 34.84 -32.33 41.62
CA SER A 18 35.63 -32.77 42.78
C SER A 18 36.91 -33.44 42.28
N ASN A 19 38.05 -32.85 42.67
CA ASN A 19 39.39 -33.39 42.48
C ASN A 19 39.54 -34.67 43.29
N ASN A 20 39.73 -35.81 42.62
CA ASN A 20 40.47 -36.93 43.20
C ASN A 20 41.27 -37.68 42.13
N ARG A 21 42.51 -38.00 42.50
CA ARG A 21 43.57 -38.58 41.69
C ARG A 21 43.19 -39.95 41.11
N GLY A 22 43.61 -40.23 39.88
CA GLY A 22 43.77 -41.60 39.37
C GLY A 22 43.31 -41.80 37.93
N PHE A 23 44.26 -42.12 37.05
CA PHE A 23 43.99 -42.67 35.72
C PHE A 23 43.08 -43.90 35.82
N GLY A 24 42.04 -43.99 34.99
CA GLY A 24 41.23 -45.20 34.85
C GLY A 24 39.98 -45.00 33.98
N SER A 25 39.97 -45.66 32.83
CA SER A 25 38.89 -45.73 31.84
C SER A 25 37.57 -46.32 32.37
N GLY A 26 36.43 -45.76 31.95
CA GLY A 26 35.26 -46.57 31.56
C GLY A 26 33.91 -46.31 32.22
N PHE A 27 32.92 -46.03 31.35
CA PHE A 27 31.46 -46.26 31.43
C PHE A 27 30.53 -45.28 32.19
N LEU A 28 29.68 -44.59 31.42
CA LEU A 28 28.42 -43.95 31.82
C LEU A 28 27.34 -44.24 30.73
N PRO A 29 26.04 -44.31 31.09
CA PRO A 29 25.02 -45.12 30.41
C PRO A 29 24.48 -44.57 29.08
N THR A 30 24.18 -45.48 28.16
CA THR A 30 23.64 -45.27 26.80
C THR A 30 22.11 -45.40 26.76
N SER A 31 21.37 -44.34 27.10
CA SER A 31 20.03 -43.98 26.56
C SER A 31 19.23 -43.13 27.56
N PHE A 32 18.44 -42.21 27.04
CA PHE A 32 17.40 -41.48 27.79
C PHE A 32 16.13 -41.39 26.94
N TRP A 33 14.97 -41.41 27.61
CA TRP A 33 13.65 -41.36 26.97
C TRP A 33 12.99 -40.01 27.21
N VAL A 34 12.47 -39.38 26.16
CA VAL A 34 11.60 -38.19 26.28
C VAL A 34 10.24 -38.56 25.71
N LYS A 35 9.22 -38.61 26.59
CA LYS A 35 7.81 -38.69 26.19
C LYS A 35 7.25 -37.28 26.08
N LYS A 36 6.57 -36.98 24.97
CA LYS A 36 5.80 -35.75 24.81
C LYS A 36 4.42 -36.14 24.26
N ASP A 37 3.39 -36.04 25.11
CA ASP A 37 2.00 -36.24 24.68
C ASP A 37 1.47 -34.92 24.10
N CYS A 38 0.99 -34.96 22.85
CA CYS A 38 0.29 -33.85 22.20
C CYS A 38 -1.12 -34.31 21.84
N SER A 39 -2.13 -33.73 22.51
CA SER A 39 -3.54 -33.99 22.23
C SER A 39 -4.07 -33.00 21.19
N LEU A 40 -4.41 -33.50 19.99
CA LEU A 40 -5.28 -32.84 19.02
C LEU A 40 -6.51 -33.74 18.83
N LYS A 41 -7.70 -33.11 18.83
CA LYS A 41 -9.05 -33.73 18.85
C LYS A 41 -9.10 -35.12 18.19
N GLY A 42 -9.18 -36.15 19.02
CA GLY A 42 -9.87 -37.41 18.67
C GLY A 42 -9.06 -38.58 18.11
N LYS A 43 -7.72 -38.54 18.03
CA LYS A 43 -6.89 -39.75 17.78
C LYS A 43 -5.53 -39.65 18.49
N ASN A 44 -5.25 -40.56 19.43
CA ASN A 44 -3.94 -40.66 20.08
C ASN A 44 -2.95 -41.38 19.16
N LEU A 45 -1.87 -40.70 18.75
CA LEU A 45 -0.70 -41.31 18.12
C LEU A 45 0.47 -41.29 19.11
N ILE A 46 0.94 -42.47 19.51
CA ILE A 46 2.15 -42.62 20.32
C ILE A 46 3.34 -42.72 19.36
N ILE A 47 4.20 -41.69 19.31
CA ILE A 47 5.46 -41.74 18.58
C ILE A 47 6.58 -42.01 19.59
N VAL A 48 7.17 -43.19 19.52
CA VAL A 48 8.38 -43.54 20.28
C VAL A 48 9.58 -43.51 19.33
N LYS A 49 10.48 -42.53 19.49
CA LYS A 49 11.78 -42.50 18.81
C LYS A 49 12.85 -43.11 19.71
N LYS A 50 13.49 -44.20 19.26
CA LYS A 50 14.69 -44.77 19.87
C LYS A 50 15.91 -44.21 19.13
N PHE A 51 16.84 -43.60 19.85
CA PHE A 51 18.15 -43.21 19.31
C PHE A 51 19.23 -44.09 19.95
N GLU A 52 19.95 -44.84 19.12
CA GLU A 52 21.17 -45.55 19.52
C GLU A 52 22.37 -44.81 18.92
N VAL A 53 23.30 -44.39 19.78
CA VAL A 53 24.57 -43.77 19.37
C VAL A 53 25.66 -44.82 19.56
N ASN A 54 26.16 -45.38 18.46
CA ASN A 54 27.34 -46.25 18.47
C ASN A 54 28.56 -45.43 18.03
N CYS A 55 29.49 -45.18 18.95
CA CYS A 55 30.79 -44.60 18.62
C CYS A 55 31.81 -45.73 18.38
N LEU A 56 32.22 -45.92 17.12
CA LEU A 56 33.40 -46.71 16.76
C LEU A 56 34.44 -45.79 16.13
N LYS A 57 35.68 -45.89 16.61
CA LYS A 57 36.86 -45.25 16.03
C LYS A 57 37.33 -46.05 14.80
N ASP A 58 37.78 -45.29 13.81
CA ASP A 58 38.48 -45.66 12.57
C ASP A 58 37.67 -45.99 11.29
N LYS A 59 38.02 -45.17 10.28
CA LYS A 59 38.09 -45.36 8.81
C LYS A 59 36.86 -45.86 8.04
N ASN A 60 36.41 -44.97 7.16
CA ASN A 60 35.59 -45.18 5.95
C ASN A 60 34.35 -46.07 6.10
N MET A 61 33.18 -45.43 6.20
CA MET A 61 31.93 -46.06 5.81
C MET A 61 31.10 -45.13 4.92
N ASP A 62 30.98 -45.59 3.68
CA ASP A 62 30.07 -45.18 2.64
C ASP A 62 28.64 -45.52 3.08
N VAL A 63 27.77 -44.52 3.26
CA VAL A 63 26.36 -44.73 3.62
C VAL A 63 25.50 -44.37 2.42
N LYS A 64 25.22 -45.37 1.58
CA LYS A 64 24.09 -45.33 0.64
C LYS A 64 22.79 -45.22 1.43
N THR A 65 22.19 -44.04 1.42
CA THR A 65 20.82 -43.78 1.90
C THR A 65 19.89 -43.64 0.71
N SER A 66 19.64 -44.76 0.01
CA SER A 66 18.52 -44.89 -0.92
C SER A 66 17.42 -45.70 -0.22
N ALA A 67 16.36 -45.01 0.25
CA ALA A 67 15.03 -45.55 0.62
C ALA A 67 14.32 -44.75 1.76
N LEU A 68 14.76 -43.53 2.10
CA LEU A 68 14.04 -42.68 3.07
C LEU A 68 13.91 -41.21 2.66
N VAL A 69 14.24 -40.89 1.41
CA VAL A 69 14.14 -39.52 0.88
C VAL A 69 12.75 -39.28 0.25
N ASP A 70 12.10 -40.31 -0.28
CA ASP A 70 10.82 -40.11 -1.01
C ASP A 70 9.63 -39.86 -0.05
N GLY A 71 9.56 -40.56 1.08
CA GLY A 71 8.46 -40.38 2.04
C GLY A 71 8.50 -39.08 2.84
N VAL A 72 9.68 -38.47 3.00
CA VAL A 72 9.82 -37.16 3.67
C VAL A 72 9.66 -36.01 2.66
N ALA A 73 10.07 -36.21 1.40
CA ALA A 73 9.83 -35.27 0.32
C ALA A 73 8.33 -35.12 0.02
N GLU A 74 7.55 -36.20 0.04
CA GLU A 74 6.09 -36.13 -0.15
C GLU A 74 5.36 -35.45 1.03
N CYS A 75 5.87 -35.54 2.26
CA CYS A 75 5.29 -34.84 3.42
C CYS A 75 5.69 -33.36 3.54
N LEU A 76 6.73 -32.92 2.83
CA LEU A 76 7.20 -31.53 2.80
C LEU A 76 6.58 -30.71 1.65
N ASN A 77 6.01 -31.37 0.65
CA ASN A 77 5.42 -30.73 -0.53
C ASN A 77 4.00 -30.16 -0.31
N GLU A 78 3.46 -30.24 0.91
CA GLU A 78 2.18 -29.61 1.28
C GLU A 78 2.26 -28.80 2.58
N ILE A 79 3.43 -28.22 2.90
CA ILE A 79 3.40 -27.01 3.73
C ILE A 79 2.98 -25.90 2.77
N GLU A 80 1.66 -25.67 2.68
CA GLU A 80 1.09 -24.47 2.07
C GLU A 80 1.76 -23.29 2.77
N THR A 81 2.81 -22.73 2.16
CA THR A 81 3.52 -21.57 2.69
C THR A 81 2.58 -20.40 2.56
N LYS A 82 1.71 -20.24 3.57
CA LYS A 82 0.77 -19.13 3.64
C LYS A 82 1.54 -17.85 3.44
N GLU A 83 1.13 -17.06 2.44
CA GLU A 83 1.79 -15.79 2.19
C GLU A 83 1.78 -14.94 3.48
N PRO A 84 2.91 -14.31 3.81
CA PRO A 84 3.01 -13.48 4.99
C PRO A 84 2.03 -12.30 4.91
N SER A 85 1.57 -11.84 6.09
CA SER A 85 0.70 -10.66 6.15
C SER A 85 1.40 -9.42 5.59
N VAL A 86 0.62 -8.42 5.11
CA VAL A 86 1.17 -7.15 4.64
C VAL A 86 2.05 -6.50 5.71
N SER A 87 1.61 -6.48 6.98
CA SER A 87 2.41 -5.95 8.11
C SER A 87 3.76 -6.66 8.26
N THR A 88 3.85 -7.95 7.94
CA THR A 88 5.10 -8.71 7.93
C THR A 88 5.96 -8.36 6.71
N ILE A 89 5.37 -8.28 5.50
CA ILE A 89 6.08 -7.93 4.26
C ILE A 89 6.75 -6.56 4.37
N LEU A 90 6.07 -5.57 4.98
CA LEU A 90 6.59 -4.21 5.19
C LEU A 90 7.90 -4.17 5.97
N MET A 91 8.14 -5.17 6.81
CA MET A 91 9.33 -5.30 7.65
C MET A 91 10.37 -6.27 7.08
N ASN A 92 9.96 -7.14 6.15
CA ASN A 92 10.74 -8.30 5.72
C ASN A 92 11.02 -8.27 4.21
N PHE A 93 11.96 -7.41 3.82
CA PHE A 93 12.55 -7.41 2.48
C PHE A 93 14.08 -7.35 2.58
N GLU A 94 14.74 -8.10 1.71
CA GLU A 94 16.19 -8.31 1.78
C GLU A 94 16.94 -7.41 0.80
N ASN A 95 17.97 -6.73 1.29
CA ASN A 95 18.94 -6.03 0.45
C ASN A 95 20.07 -7.00 0.06
N LYS A 96 19.82 -7.91 -0.87
CA LYS A 96 20.79 -8.96 -1.28
C LYS A 96 22.12 -8.40 -1.79
N PHE A 97 22.15 -7.13 -2.23
CA PHE A 97 23.34 -6.46 -2.72
C PHE A 97 24.28 -5.98 -1.60
N ASP A 98 23.82 -5.86 -0.35
CA ASP A 98 24.61 -5.26 0.73
C ASP A 98 25.51 -6.31 1.41
N PRO A 99 26.85 -6.21 1.27
CA PRO A 99 27.77 -7.20 1.82
C PRO A 99 27.87 -7.16 3.35
N TYR A 100 27.37 -6.11 4.00
CA TYR A 100 27.48 -5.93 5.45
C TYR A 100 26.21 -6.33 6.21
N GLY A 101 25.13 -6.67 5.51
CA GLY A 101 23.86 -7.05 6.12
C GLY A 101 23.27 -5.94 7.00
N ALA A 102 23.34 -4.68 6.55
CA ALA A 102 22.79 -3.56 7.29
C ALA A 102 21.27 -3.70 7.45
N MET A 103 20.77 -3.33 8.64
CA MET A 103 19.34 -3.41 8.95
C MET A 103 18.50 -2.43 8.13
N SER A 104 19.06 -1.28 7.78
CA SER A 104 18.44 -0.31 6.87
C SER A 104 19.11 -0.42 5.51
N THR A 105 18.31 -0.32 4.44
CA THR A 105 18.83 -0.21 3.06
C THR A 105 19.86 0.93 2.98
N PRO A 106 21.09 0.66 2.51
CA PRO A 106 22.07 1.70 2.25
C PRO A 106 21.59 2.70 1.19
N LEU A 107 21.84 3.99 1.42
CA LEU A 107 21.51 5.05 0.48
C LEU A 107 22.60 5.18 -0.60
N TYR A 108 22.26 4.88 -1.84
CA TYR A 108 23.13 5.08 -3.00
C TYR A 108 22.97 6.49 -3.59
N GLN A 109 23.48 7.49 -2.87
CA GLN A 109 23.53 8.89 -3.33
C GLN A 109 24.69 9.10 -4.31
N THR A 110 24.59 8.49 -5.49
CA THR A 110 25.54 8.65 -6.60
C THR A 110 24.77 8.83 -7.91
N ALA A 111 25.39 9.49 -8.89
CA ALA A 111 24.83 9.60 -10.23
C ALA A 111 25.32 8.46 -11.15
N THR A 112 26.58 8.06 -11.03
CA THR A 112 27.23 7.10 -11.93
C THR A 112 27.87 5.94 -11.15
N PHE A 113 28.06 4.83 -11.85
CA PHE A 113 28.69 3.62 -11.33
C PHE A 113 29.89 3.25 -12.20
N LYS A 114 30.98 2.80 -11.55
CA LYS A 114 32.19 2.35 -12.25
C LYS A 114 31.89 1.07 -13.02
N GLN A 115 32.23 1.06 -14.31
CA GLN A 115 32.15 -0.12 -15.17
C GLN A 115 33.42 -0.97 -15.08
N SER A 116 33.29 -2.29 -15.24
CA SER A 116 34.43 -3.23 -15.18
C SER A 116 35.34 -3.14 -16.41
N SER A 117 34.78 -2.78 -17.57
CA SER A 117 35.50 -2.65 -18.84
C SER A 117 34.88 -1.55 -19.69
N ALA A 118 35.46 -1.28 -20.87
CA ALA A 118 34.93 -0.30 -21.81
C ALA A 118 33.70 -0.80 -22.61
N THR A 119 33.43 -2.11 -22.59
CA THR A 119 32.39 -2.76 -23.41
C THR A 119 31.28 -3.40 -22.59
N ASP A 120 31.55 -3.70 -21.31
CA ASP A 120 30.58 -4.36 -20.43
C ASP A 120 29.83 -3.33 -19.60
N SER A 121 28.52 -3.53 -19.45
CA SER A 121 27.70 -2.78 -18.49
C SER A 121 27.48 -3.61 -17.23
N GLY A 122 27.80 -3.04 -16.07
CA GLY A 122 27.37 -3.57 -14.80
C GLY A 122 25.85 -3.47 -14.64
N GLN A 123 25.32 -4.05 -13.56
CA GLN A 123 23.89 -3.98 -13.24
C GLN A 123 23.38 -2.53 -13.16
N TYR A 124 24.23 -1.62 -12.68
CA TYR A 124 23.96 -0.19 -12.65
C TYR A 124 25.05 0.57 -13.38
N ASP A 125 24.63 1.58 -14.14
CA ASP A 125 25.48 2.50 -14.89
C ASP A 125 25.22 3.95 -14.48
N TYR A 126 23.94 4.33 -14.43
CA TYR A 126 23.47 5.69 -14.22
C TYR A 126 22.16 5.72 -13.42
N THR A 127 22.08 6.53 -12.37
CA THR A 127 20.94 6.56 -11.43
C THR A 127 19.59 6.92 -12.08
N ARG A 128 19.58 7.57 -13.25
CA ARG A 128 18.35 7.75 -14.04
C ARG A 128 17.79 6.41 -14.54
N SER A 129 18.66 5.51 -15.00
CA SER A 129 18.31 4.19 -15.53
C SER A 129 17.98 3.17 -14.44
N GLY A 130 18.66 3.24 -13.28
CA GLY A 130 18.47 2.33 -12.16
C GLY A 130 19.33 2.71 -10.95
N ASN A 131 18.85 2.42 -9.73
CA ASN A 131 19.60 2.71 -8.50
C ASN A 131 19.25 1.68 -7.40
N PRO A 132 20.22 1.11 -6.67
CA PRO A 132 19.94 0.07 -5.68
C PRO A 132 18.89 0.45 -4.62
N THR A 133 18.89 1.72 -4.18
CA THR A 133 17.92 2.22 -3.19
C THR A 133 16.50 2.26 -3.76
N ARG A 134 16.38 2.68 -5.03
CA ARG A 134 15.09 2.76 -5.72
C ARG A 134 14.56 1.38 -6.06
N ASP A 135 15.43 0.47 -6.54
CA ASP A 135 15.06 -0.91 -6.85
C ASP A 135 14.55 -1.65 -5.61
N ALA A 136 15.12 -1.40 -4.42
CA ALA A 136 14.63 -1.97 -3.18
C ALA A 136 13.19 -1.50 -2.85
N LEU A 137 12.89 -0.22 -3.08
CA LEU A 137 11.55 0.34 -2.90
C LEU A 137 10.56 -0.20 -3.94
N GLU A 138 10.94 -0.20 -5.21
CA GLU A 138 10.15 -0.74 -6.31
C GLU A 138 9.83 -2.22 -6.09
N SER A 139 10.81 -3.03 -5.70
CA SER A 139 10.59 -4.45 -5.39
C SER A 139 9.60 -4.66 -4.25
N LEU A 140 9.67 -3.85 -3.19
CA LEU A 140 8.72 -3.93 -2.09
C LEU A 140 7.30 -3.53 -2.53
N LEU A 141 7.16 -2.44 -3.30
CA LEU A 141 5.86 -1.95 -3.77
C LEU A 141 5.20 -2.93 -4.75
N ALA A 142 5.98 -3.54 -5.65
CA ALA A 142 5.48 -4.60 -6.54
C ALA A 142 4.90 -5.78 -5.75
N LYS A 143 5.58 -6.23 -4.70
CA LYS A 143 5.10 -7.32 -3.82
C LYS A 143 3.82 -6.95 -3.08
N LEU A 144 3.69 -5.70 -2.62
CA LEU A 144 2.53 -5.23 -1.86
C LEU A 144 1.25 -5.18 -2.72
N ASP A 145 1.36 -4.67 -3.94
CA ASP A 145 0.23 -4.55 -4.88
C ASP A 145 0.03 -5.79 -5.78
N LYS A 146 0.85 -6.84 -5.61
CA LYS A 146 0.82 -8.07 -6.44
C LYS A 146 1.08 -7.82 -7.93
N GLY A 147 1.98 -6.88 -8.22
CA GLY A 147 2.41 -6.59 -9.59
C GLY A 147 3.72 -7.27 -9.96
N ASP A 148 3.94 -7.39 -11.26
CA ASP A 148 5.17 -7.94 -11.83
C ASP A 148 6.34 -6.97 -11.67
N ARG A 149 6.06 -5.66 -11.76
CA ARG A 149 7.06 -4.59 -11.56
C ARG A 149 6.42 -3.36 -10.94
N ALA A 150 7.24 -2.58 -10.24
CA ALA A 150 6.89 -1.23 -9.83
C ALA A 150 7.94 -0.24 -10.34
N LEU A 151 7.53 1.01 -10.56
CA LEU A 151 8.35 2.10 -11.07
C LEU A 151 8.07 3.34 -10.23
N CYS A 152 9.08 3.84 -9.52
CA CYS A 152 8.97 5.00 -8.65
C CYS A 152 9.31 6.29 -9.40
N PHE A 153 8.46 7.31 -9.24
CA PHE A 153 8.57 8.61 -9.92
C PHE A 153 8.72 9.75 -8.92
N THR A 154 9.25 10.89 -9.36
CA THR A 154 9.46 12.10 -8.54
C THR A 154 8.19 12.62 -7.87
N SER A 155 7.00 12.29 -8.39
CA SER A 155 5.72 12.61 -7.79
C SER A 155 4.61 11.73 -8.36
N GLY A 156 3.45 11.73 -7.72
CA GLY A 156 2.25 11.10 -8.28
C GLY A 156 1.88 11.66 -9.66
N MET A 157 2.07 12.98 -9.88
CA MET A 157 1.78 13.58 -11.18
C MET A 157 2.76 13.15 -12.28
N ALA A 158 4.04 12.94 -11.94
CA ALA A 158 5.01 12.41 -12.88
C ALA A 158 4.67 10.97 -13.30
N ALA A 159 4.24 10.14 -12.34
CA ALA A 159 3.74 8.79 -12.63
C ALA A 159 2.53 8.82 -13.58
N LEU A 160 1.54 9.68 -13.29
CA LEU A 160 0.34 9.81 -14.13
C LEU A 160 0.66 10.37 -15.53
N ALA A 161 1.57 11.34 -15.63
CA ALA A 161 2.01 11.88 -16.92
C ALA A 161 2.64 10.77 -17.79
N ALA A 162 3.51 9.93 -17.22
CA ALA A 162 4.09 8.79 -17.93
C ALA A 162 3.00 7.83 -18.44
N VAL A 163 1.96 7.55 -17.66
CA VAL A 163 0.83 6.72 -18.15
C VAL A 163 0.11 7.38 -19.33
N THR A 164 -0.09 8.70 -19.31
CA THR A 164 -0.72 9.39 -20.46
C THR A 164 0.12 9.31 -21.74
N HIS A 165 1.44 9.14 -21.63
CA HIS A 165 2.33 8.98 -22.79
C HIS A 165 2.32 7.57 -23.40
N LEU A 166 1.61 6.61 -22.79
CA LEU A 166 1.28 5.33 -23.44
C LEU A 166 0.19 5.48 -24.52
N VAL A 167 -0.56 6.58 -24.49
CA VAL A 167 -1.69 6.82 -25.39
C VAL A 167 -1.21 7.69 -26.56
N GLY A 168 -1.38 7.18 -27.77
CA GLY A 168 -0.97 7.83 -29.01
C GLY A 168 -1.93 8.95 -29.45
N THR A 169 -1.44 9.81 -30.34
CA THR A 169 -2.24 10.84 -31.00
C THR A 169 -3.47 10.23 -31.69
N GLY A 170 -4.64 10.87 -31.51
CA GLY A 170 -5.92 10.41 -32.04
C GLY A 170 -6.59 9.30 -31.23
N GLN A 171 -5.89 8.70 -30.27
CA GLN A 171 -6.47 7.72 -29.33
C GLN A 171 -7.15 8.42 -28.16
N GLU A 172 -7.86 7.64 -27.35
CA GLU A 172 -8.78 8.15 -26.36
C GLU A 172 -8.54 7.62 -24.95
N ILE A 173 -8.68 8.51 -23.96
CA ILE A 173 -8.74 8.21 -22.54
C ILE A 173 -10.17 8.42 -22.06
N VAL A 174 -10.78 7.38 -21.47
CA VAL A 174 -12.00 7.50 -20.68
C VAL A 174 -11.59 7.60 -19.22
N ALA A 175 -12.04 8.62 -18.53
CA ALA A 175 -11.68 8.83 -17.14
C ALA A 175 -12.83 9.50 -16.41
N GLY A 176 -12.79 9.51 -15.09
CA GLY A 176 -13.31 10.70 -14.40
C GLY A 176 -14.42 10.51 -13.45
N ASP A 177 -15.43 11.36 -13.41
CA ASP A 177 -15.46 12.81 -13.63
C ASP A 177 -15.08 13.54 -12.33
N ASP A 178 -15.19 12.83 -11.22
CA ASP A 178 -14.80 13.14 -9.85
C ASP A 178 -13.46 12.48 -9.52
N ILE A 179 -12.37 13.13 -9.94
CA ILE A 179 -10.99 12.68 -9.69
C ILE A 179 -10.18 13.82 -9.07
N TYR A 180 -9.01 13.50 -8.54
CA TYR A 180 -8.06 14.49 -8.07
C TYR A 180 -7.87 15.66 -9.06
N GLY A 181 -8.01 16.90 -8.56
CA GLY A 181 -7.90 18.11 -9.38
C GLY A 181 -6.58 18.28 -10.16
N GLY A 182 -5.47 17.67 -9.72
CA GLY A 182 -4.23 17.63 -10.51
C GLY A 182 -4.34 16.72 -11.73
N SER A 183 -5.00 15.57 -11.59
CA SER A 183 -5.33 14.64 -12.68
C SER A 183 -6.30 15.29 -13.67
N ASP A 184 -7.34 15.99 -13.19
CA ASP A 184 -8.26 16.75 -14.04
C ASP A 184 -7.52 17.83 -14.85
N ARG A 185 -6.58 18.57 -14.23
CA ARG A 185 -5.75 19.56 -14.94
C ARG A 185 -4.84 18.91 -16.00
N LEU A 186 -4.22 17.78 -15.69
CA LEU A 186 -3.39 17.03 -16.66
C LEU A 186 -4.24 16.64 -17.88
N LEU A 187 -5.38 15.99 -17.63
CA LEU A 187 -6.29 15.47 -18.65
C LEU A 187 -7.01 16.55 -19.46
N SER A 188 -7.28 17.72 -18.89
CA SER A 188 -8.01 18.80 -19.58
C SER A 188 -7.10 19.80 -20.31
N GLN A 189 -5.86 20.00 -19.87
CA GLN A 189 -5.01 21.09 -20.37
C GLN A 189 -3.68 20.65 -20.96
N VAL A 190 -3.17 19.46 -20.62
CA VAL A 190 -1.87 18.96 -21.08
C VAL A 190 -2.07 17.83 -22.08
N THR A 191 -2.77 16.77 -21.69
CA THR A 191 -3.00 15.57 -22.51
C THR A 191 -3.61 15.89 -23.90
N PRO A 192 -4.59 16.81 -24.03
CA PRO A 192 -5.16 17.14 -25.35
C PRO A 192 -4.18 17.80 -26.32
N LYS A 193 -3.09 18.41 -25.82
CA LYS A 193 -2.06 19.03 -26.68
C LYS A 193 -1.26 18.00 -27.47
N ALA A 194 -1.24 16.74 -27.03
CA ALA A 194 -0.67 15.62 -27.78
C ALA A 194 -1.64 15.03 -28.83
N GLY A 195 -2.83 15.65 -28.99
CA GLY A 195 -3.89 15.16 -29.87
C GLY A 195 -4.63 13.94 -29.31
N ILE A 196 -4.53 13.69 -28.00
CA ILE A 196 -5.27 12.63 -27.30
C ILE A 196 -6.67 13.15 -26.94
N VAL A 197 -7.70 12.36 -27.22
CA VAL A 197 -9.09 12.67 -26.85
C VAL A 197 -9.34 12.24 -25.41
N VAL A 198 -9.99 13.09 -24.62
CA VAL A 198 -10.35 12.76 -23.24
C VAL A 198 -11.86 12.83 -23.07
N LYS A 199 -12.48 11.71 -22.69
CA LYS A 199 -13.88 11.64 -22.27
C LYS A 199 -13.96 11.61 -20.75
N ARG A 200 -14.87 12.42 -20.20
CA ARG A 200 -15.15 12.51 -18.76
C ARG A 200 -16.47 11.82 -18.49
N VAL A 201 -16.49 10.83 -17.60
CA VAL A 201 -17.70 10.07 -17.26
C VAL A 201 -17.84 9.83 -15.77
N ASN A 202 -19.07 9.75 -15.27
CA ASN A 202 -19.32 9.22 -13.93
C ASN A 202 -19.03 7.72 -13.89
N THR A 203 -17.87 7.34 -13.33
CA THR A 203 -17.43 5.94 -13.29
C THR A 203 -18.21 5.06 -12.31
N SER A 204 -19.09 5.64 -11.47
CA SER A 204 -20.02 4.87 -10.66
C SER A 204 -21.26 4.40 -11.45
N ASP A 205 -21.49 4.96 -12.65
CA ASP A 205 -22.53 4.54 -13.58
C ASP A 205 -21.95 3.67 -14.69
N LEU A 206 -22.22 2.36 -14.61
CA LEU A 206 -21.73 1.39 -15.58
C LEU A 206 -22.28 1.60 -16.99
N GLN A 207 -23.47 2.17 -17.14
CA GLN A 207 -24.04 2.46 -18.47
C GLN A 207 -23.32 3.63 -19.14
N GLU A 208 -22.96 4.65 -18.35
CA GLU A 208 -22.19 5.78 -18.84
C GLU A 208 -20.77 5.35 -19.24
N VAL A 209 -20.12 4.51 -18.43
CA VAL A 209 -18.81 3.93 -18.76
C VAL A 209 -18.88 3.12 -20.05
N ALA A 210 -19.85 2.20 -20.17
CA ALA A 210 -20.00 1.36 -21.36
C ALA A 210 -20.27 2.19 -22.63
N SER A 211 -21.01 3.29 -22.51
CA SER A 211 -21.32 4.18 -23.64
C SER A 211 -20.12 5.02 -24.09
N ALA A 212 -19.19 5.32 -23.18
CA ALA A 212 -18.01 6.12 -23.48
C ALA A 212 -16.85 5.30 -24.07
N ILE A 213 -16.71 4.04 -23.66
CA ILE A 213 -15.68 3.14 -24.20
C ILE A 213 -16.03 2.78 -25.65
N GLY A 214 -15.04 2.91 -26.54
CA GLY A 214 -15.18 2.54 -27.95
C GLY A 214 -13.86 2.13 -28.59
N PRO A 215 -13.80 1.95 -29.92
CA PRO A 215 -12.63 1.39 -30.61
C PRO A 215 -11.33 2.19 -30.47
N GLN A 216 -11.44 3.50 -30.19
CA GLN A 216 -10.28 4.39 -30.01
C GLN A 216 -9.84 4.48 -28.54
N THR A 217 -10.62 3.94 -27.60
CA THR A 217 -10.26 3.95 -26.18
C THR A 217 -9.05 3.06 -25.96
N LYS A 218 -8.03 3.63 -25.30
CA LYS A 218 -6.79 2.91 -24.95
C LYS A 218 -6.46 2.94 -23.48
N LEU A 219 -7.11 3.82 -22.72
CA LEU A 219 -6.96 3.89 -21.28
C LEU A 219 -8.31 4.22 -20.64
N VAL A 220 -8.67 3.43 -19.62
CA VAL A 220 -9.72 3.74 -18.65
C VAL A 220 -9.06 4.08 -17.32
N TRP A 221 -9.27 5.29 -16.82
CA TRP A 221 -8.65 5.79 -15.58
C TRP A 221 -9.69 5.98 -14.48
N LEU A 222 -9.56 5.18 -13.43
CA LEU A 222 -10.41 5.14 -12.24
C LEU A 222 -9.71 5.70 -10.99
N GLU A 223 -10.52 6.22 -10.06
CA GLU A 223 -10.16 6.54 -8.68
C GLU A 223 -11.35 6.09 -7.81
N SER A 224 -11.16 5.17 -6.86
CA SER A 224 -12.25 4.64 -6.03
C SER A 224 -11.77 4.23 -4.63
N PRO A 225 -12.30 4.81 -3.54
CA PRO A 225 -13.27 5.91 -3.50
C PRO A 225 -12.74 7.20 -4.15
N THR A 226 -13.61 7.96 -4.79
CA THR A 226 -13.24 9.26 -5.38
C THR A 226 -12.91 10.31 -4.30
N ASN A 227 -12.08 11.28 -4.63
CA ASN A 227 -11.73 12.40 -3.75
C ASN A 227 -12.30 13.72 -4.31
N PRO A 228 -13.18 14.44 -3.59
CA PRO A 228 -13.55 14.26 -2.17
C PRO A 228 -14.90 13.56 -1.91
N ARG A 229 -15.70 13.21 -2.93
CA ARG A 229 -17.09 12.76 -2.70
C ARG A 229 -17.23 11.30 -2.27
N GLN A 230 -16.14 10.51 -2.31
CA GLN A 230 -16.11 9.10 -1.91
C GLN A 230 -17.08 8.21 -2.71
N GLN A 231 -17.28 8.51 -4.00
CA GLN A 231 -18.04 7.65 -4.91
C GLN A 231 -17.28 6.35 -5.14
N ILE A 232 -18.01 5.24 -5.31
CA ILE A 232 -17.42 3.90 -5.46
C ILE A 232 -17.72 3.40 -6.86
N SER A 233 -16.67 2.98 -7.56
CA SER A 233 -16.77 2.42 -8.91
C SER A 233 -16.46 0.92 -8.86
N ASP A 234 -17.19 0.10 -9.63
CA ASP A 234 -17.00 -1.36 -9.69
C ASP A 234 -15.78 -1.67 -10.57
N ILE A 235 -14.61 -1.85 -9.94
CA ILE A 235 -13.33 -1.99 -10.67
C ILE A 235 -13.37 -3.21 -11.58
N ARG A 236 -13.97 -4.31 -11.12
CA ARG A 236 -14.01 -5.59 -11.87
C ARG A 236 -14.80 -5.43 -13.15
N LYS A 237 -16.01 -4.90 -13.08
CA LYS A 237 -16.86 -4.73 -14.26
C LYS A 237 -16.30 -3.73 -15.24
N ILE A 238 -15.72 -2.63 -14.76
CA ILE A 238 -15.11 -1.64 -15.65
C ILE A 238 -13.87 -2.22 -16.34
N ALA A 239 -13.08 -3.03 -15.63
CA ALA A 239 -11.95 -3.72 -16.23
C ALA A 239 -12.39 -4.68 -17.33
N GLU A 240 -13.42 -5.49 -17.10
CA GLU A 240 -14.01 -6.37 -18.11
C GLU A 240 -14.45 -5.60 -19.37
N MET A 241 -15.12 -4.44 -19.20
CA MET A 241 -15.56 -3.59 -20.32
C MET A 241 -14.38 -2.99 -21.11
N ALA A 242 -13.33 -2.54 -20.40
CA ALA A 242 -12.15 -1.95 -21.00
C ALA A 242 -11.33 -2.99 -21.78
N HIS A 243 -11.11 -4.17 -21.18
CA HIS A 243 -10.36 -5.26 -21.80
C HIS A 243 -11.07 -5.83 -23.03
N ALA A 244 -12.41 -5.83 -23.06
CA ALA A 244 -13.17 -6.18 -24.26
C ALA A 244 -12.91 -5.26 -25.47
N HIS A 245 -12.27 -4.10 -25.24
CA HIS A 245 -11.89 -3.12 -26.27
C HIS A 245 -10.37 -2.91 -26.38
N ASP A 246 -9.57 -3.83 -25.82
CA ASP A 246 -8.10 -3.73 -25.76
C ASP A 246 -7.62 -2.40 -25.16
N ALA A 247 -8.33 -1.89 -24.14
CA ALA A 247 -7.96 -0.70 -23.39
C ALA A 247 -7.33 -1.08 -22.05
N LEU A 248 -6.28 -0.37 -21.66
CA LEU A 248 -5.66 -0.51 -20.34
C LEU A 248 -6.54 0.08 -19.25
N VAL A 249 -6.44 -0.46 -18.05
CA VAL A 249 -7.13 0.02 -16.86
C VAL A 249 -6.11 0.53 -15.85
N LEU A 250 -6.18 1.84 -15.58
CA LEU A 250 -5.44 2.50 -14.50
C LEU A 250 -6.37 2.72 -13.31
N VAL A 251 -5.94 2.29 -12.12
CA VAL A 251 -6.59 2.65 -10.86
C VAL A 251 -5.63 3.49 -10.02
N ASP A 252 -5.98 4.75 -9.76
CA ASP A 252 -5.35 5.54 -8.71
C ASP A 252 -5.86 5.04 -7.35
N ASN A 253 -5.01 4.29 -6.65
CA ASN A 253 -5.30 3.63 -5.37
C ASN A 253 -4.75 4.44 -4.19
N SER A 254 -4.36 5.70 -4.41
CA SER A 254 -3.70 6.55 -3.42
C SER A 254 -4.44 6.65 -2.09
N ILE A 255 -5.78 6.62 -2.11
CA ILE A 255 -6.61 6.85 -0.92
C ILE A 255 -6.74 5.62 -0.01
N LEU A 256 -6.57 4.42 -0.57
CA LEU A 256 -6.70 3.15 0.15
C LEU A 256 -5.34 2.55 0.51
N SER A 257 -4.32 2.80 -0.33
CA SER A 257 -3.00 2.16 -0.27
C SER A 257 -3.08 0.62 -0.44
N PRO A 258 -1.93 -0.07 -0.61
CA PRO A 258 -1.91 -1.52 -0.83
C PRO A 258 -2.45 -2.34 0.36
N VAL A 259 -2.55 -1.73 1.55
CA VAL A 259 -3.02 -2.43 2.76
C VAL A 259 -4.53 -2.66 2.74
N LEU A 260 -5.29 -1.79 2.06
CA LEU A 260 -6.76 -1.88 2.01
C LEU A 260 -7.29 -2.38 0.68
N SER A 261 -6.60 -2.15 -0.45
CA SER A 261 -7.05 -2.57 -1.78
C SER A 261 -5.86 -2.92 -2.67
N GLN A 262 -6.03 -3.95 -3.50
CA GLN A 262 -5.04 -4.44 -4.46
C GLN A 262 -5.68 -4.53 -5.86
N PRO A 263 -5.85 -3.41 -6.59
CA PRO A 263 -6.65 -3.39 -7.82
C PRO A 263 -6.14 -4.28 -8.96
N LEU A 264 -4.85 -4.67 -8.97
CA LEU A 264 -4.32 -5.63 -9.95
C LEU A 264 -4.98 -7.04 -9.83
N GLU A 265 -5.50 -7.38 -8.65
CA GLU A 265 -6.30 -8.59 -8.43
C GLU A 265 -7.78 -8.41 -8.85
N LEU A 266 -8.18 -7.18 -9.18
CA LEU A 266 -9.53 -6.81 -9.58
C LEU A 266 -9.65 -6.54 -11.09
N GLY A 267 -8.57 -6.73 -11.85
CA GLY A 267 -8.53 -6.53 -13.29
C GLY A 267 -7.85 -5.23 -13.74
N ALA A 268 -7.31 -4.41 -12.83
CA ALA A 268 -6.47 -3.29 -13.25
C ALA A 268 -5.15 -3.78 -13.90
N ASP A 269 -4.65 -3.05 -14.89
CA ASP A 269 -3.34 -3.29 -15.50
C ASP A 269 -2.25 -2.44 -14.83
N ILE A 270 -2.63 -1.25 -14.37
CA ILE A 270 -1.77 -0.29 -13.70
C ILE A 270 -2.45 0.16 -12.41
N VAL A 271 -1.73 0.05 -11.29
CA VAL A 271 -2.08 0.70 -10.04
C VAL A 271 -1.14 1.87 -9.83
N MET A 272 -1.70 3.05 -9.62
CA MET A 272 -0.93 4.24 -9.27
C MET A 272 -1.14 4.56 -7.80
N HIS A 273 -0.06 4.95 -7.12
CA HIS A 273 -0.16 5.65 -5.84
C HIS A 273 0.64 6.94 -5.86
N SER A 274 0.06 8.00 -5.29
CA SER A 274 0.80 9.13 -4.76
C SER A 274 1.46 8.69 -3.46
N VAL A 275 2.71 8.24 -3.55
CA VAL A 275 3.53 7.78 -2.41
C VAL A 275 3.68 8.87 -1.34
N THR A 276 3.61 10.14 -1.74
CA THR A 276 3.47 11.33 -0.86
C THR A 276 2.45 11.17 0.27
N LYS A 277 1.42 10.32 0.07
CA LYS A 277 0.29 10.12 0.98
C LYS A 277 0.60 9.03 2.00
N PHE A 278 -0.20 7.96 2.04
CA PHE A 278 -0.12 6.91 3.06
C PHE A 278 1.18 6.11 3.05
N ILE A 279 1.80 5.92 1.87
CA ILE A 279 3.00 5.08 1.75
C ILE A 279 4.15 5.74 2.52
N ALA A 280 4.49 6.99 2.21
CA ALA A 280 5.47 7.74 3.00
C ALA A 280 4.91 8.13 4.38
N GLY A 281 3.73 8.76 4.45
CA GLY A 281 2.94 8.95 5.66
C GLY A 281 3.35 10.09 6.59
N HIS A 282 4.41 10.85 6.27
CA HIS A 282 5.00 11.83 7.20
C HIS A 282 5.03 13.27 6.65
N SER A 283 4.38 13.54 5.52
CA SER A 283 4.30 14.87 4.88
C SER A 283 5.64 15.49 4.46
N ASP A 284 6.69 14.67 4.28
CA ASP A 284 8.08 15.13 4.11
C ASP A 284 8.74 14.68 2.79
N VAL A 285 8.01 13.98 1.92
CA VAL A 285 8.51 13.50 0.63
C VAL A 285 7.46 13.59 -0.47
N MET A 286 7.89 13.96 -1.68
CA MET A 286 7.10 13.88 -2.89
C MET A 286 7.52 12.64 -3.68
N ALA A 287 6.55 11.77 -3.98
CA ALA A 287 6.82 10.55 -4.73
C ALA A 287 5.53 10.00 -5.36
N GLY A 288 5.70 9.28 -6.47
CA GLY A 288 4.66 8.47 -7.10
C GLY A 288 5.18 7.07 -7.38
N VAL A 289 4.28 6.11 -7.55
CA VAL A 289 4.62 4.77 -8.03
C VAL A 289 3.56 4.31 -9.02
N LEU A 290 4.02 3.62 -10.07
CA LEU A 290 3.18 2.76 -10.90
C LEU A 290 3.55 1.32 -10.59
N VAL A 291 2.58 0.50 -10.20
CA VAL A 291 2.71 -0.95 -10.09
C VAL A 291 1.93 -1.57 -11.23
N VAL A 292 2.55 -2.49 -11.97
CA VAL A 292 2.03 -2.94 -13.26
C VAL A 292 1.95 -4.46 -13.33
N LYS A 293 0.99 -4.93 -14.12
CA LYS A 293 0.84 -6.33 -14.52
C LYS A 293 1.19 -6.47 -16.00
N GLY A 294 2.06 -7.41 -16.32
CA GLY A 294 2.54 -7.70 -17.66
C GLY A 294 3.91 -7.10 -17.99
N GLU A 295 4.83 -7.96 -18.44
CA GLU A 295 6.20 -7.60 -18.80
C GLU A 295 6.31 -6.56 -19.92
N SER A 296 5.42 -6.59 -20.91
CA SER A 296 5.46 -5.62 -22.02
C SER A 296 5.17 -4.21 -21.52
N LEU A 297 4.06 -4.05 -20.79
CA LEU A 297 3.66 -2.77 -20.20
C LEU A 297 4.72 -2.24 -19.22
N ALA A 298 5.33 -3.14 -18.44
CA ALA A 298 6.42 -2.80 -17.54
C ALA A 298 7.66 -2.27 -18.27
N ARG A 299 7.98 -2.80 -19.46
CA ARG A 299 9.08 -2.30 -20.29
C ARG A 299 8.75 -0.93 -20.89
N ASP A 300 7.53 -0.72 -21.36
CA ASP A 300 7.11 0.54 -21.98
C ASP A 300 7.14 1.69 -20.95
N LEU A 301 6.61 1.46 -19.75
CA LEU A 301 6.65 2.45 -18.68
C LEU A 301 8.06 2.67 -18.10
N TYR A 302 8.89 1.63 -18.05
CA TYR A 302 10.30 1.78 -17.68
C TYR A 302 11.06 2.65 -18.69
N PHE A 303 10.81 2.42 -19.98
CA PHE A 303 11.39 3.24 -21.04
C PHE A 303 11.03 4.71 -20.85
N LEU A 304 9.77 5.03 -20.58
CA LEU A 304 9.32 6.39 -20.30
C LEU A 304 9.95 6.98 -19.03
N GLN A 305 9.96 6.24 -17.91
CA GLN A 305 10.60 6.67 -16.65
C GLN A 305 12.06 7.07 -16.89
N ASN A 306 12.80 6.25 -17.65
CA ASN A 306 14.19 6.49 -17.96
C ASN A 306 14.38 7.65 -18.96
N ALA A 307 13.65 7.64 -20.07
CA ALA A 307 13.78 8.62 -21.16
C ALA A 307 13.40 10.04 -20.71
N GLU A 308 12.36 10.17 -19.90
CA GLU A 308 11.91 11.45 -19.35
C GLU A 308 12.72 11.87 -18.11
N GLY A 309 13.51 10.95 -17.55
CA GLY A 309 14.33 11.20 -16.37
C GLY A 309 13.50 11.49 -15.12
N SER A 310 12.33 10.88 -15.00
CA SER A 310 11.32 11.16 -13.97
C SER A 310 11.34 10.14 -12.82
N GLY A 311 12.34 9.25 -12.77
CA GLY A 311 12.56 8.32 -11.66
C GLY A 311 12.84 9.02 -10.33
N LEU A 312 12.33 8.47 -9.23
CA LEU A 312 12.50 9.04 -7.89
C LEU A 312 13.97 9.09 -7.45
N ALA A 313 14.37 10.17 -6.76
CA ALA A 313 15.73 10.34 -6.26
C ALA A 313 16.07 9.34 -5.13
N PRO A 314 17.33 8.92 -4.97
CA PRO A 314 17.70 7.90 -3.98
C PRO A 314 17.36 8.29 -2.52
N PHE A 315 17.56 9.55 -2.15
CA PHE A 315 17.22 10.03 -0.79
C PHE A 315 15.72 9.91 -0.51
N ASP A 316 14.87 10.33 -1.46
CA ASP A 316 13.42 10.22 -1.33
C ASP A 316 12.97 8.76 -1.31
N CYS A 317 13.62 7.88 -2.09
CA CYS A 317 13.38 6.44 -2.02
C CYS A 317 13.66 5.89 -0.61
N TRP A 318 14.77 6.32 -0.01
CA TRP A 318 15.14 5.93 1.35
C TRP A 318 14.14 6.43 2.40
N ILE A 319 13.65 7.67 2.28
CA ILE A 319 12.59 8.22 3.15
C ILE A 319 11.30 7.42 3.00
N CYS A 320 10.91 7.05 1.77
CA CYS A 320 9.75 6.19 1.52
C CYS A 320 9.93 4.81 2.15
N LEU A 321 11.10 4.17 1.97
CA LEU A 321 11.44 2.88 2.61
C LEU A 321 11.39 2.95 4.14
N ARG A 322 11.71 4.10 4.73
CA ARG A 322 11.58 4.33 6.18
C ARG A 322 10.11 4.46 6.58
N GLY A 323 9.35 5.31 5.89
CA GLY A 323 7.95 5.61 6.23
C GLY A 323 6.99 4.44 6.00
N ILE A 324 7.23 3.63 4.97
CA ILE A 324 6.35 2.52 4.58
C ILE A 324 6.28 1.41 5.64
N LYS A 325 7.33 1.26 6.46
CA LYS A 325 7.41 0.26 7.55
C LYS A 325 6.28 0.40 8.58
N THR A 326 5.78 1.61 8.78
CA THR A 326 4.67 1.88 9.70
C THR A 326 3.33 2.04 8.99
N MET A 327 3.25 1.78 7.67
CA MET A 327 2.04 2.02 6.87
C MET A 327 0.83 1.25 7.42
N ALA A 328 0.95 -0.05 7.66
CA ALA A 328 -0.16 -0.85 8.18
C ALA A 328 -0.66 -0.35 9.55
N LEU A 329 0.27 -0.04 10.46
CA LEU A 329 -0.05 0.51 11.78
C LEU A 329 -0.75 1.86 11.70
N ARG A 330 -0.23 2.77 10.85
CA ARG A 330 -0.82 4.10 10.64
C ARG A 330 -2.22 3.98 10.05
N VAL A 331 -2.39 3.21 8.98
CA VAL A 331 -3.68 3.07 8.29
C VAL A 331 -4.73 2.45 9.21
N GLU A 332 -4.38 1.44 10.01
CA GLU A 332 -5.30 0.84 11.00
C GLU A 332 -5.83 1.91 11.97
N LYS A 333 -4.93 2.66 12.62
CA LYS A 333 -5.30 3.71 13.58
C LYS A 333 -6.07 4.86 12.92
N GLN A 334 -5.63 5.31 11.75
CA GLN A 334 -6.27 6.39 11.00
C GLN A 334 -7.70 5.99 10.57
N GLN A 335 -7.89 4.74 10.13
CA GLN A 335 -9.21 4.21 9.75
C GLN A 335 -10.14 4.09 10.96
N GLU A 336 -9.65 3.57 12.08
CA GLU A 336 -10.43 3.49 13.33
C GLU A 336 -10.90 4.89 13.77
N ASN A 337 -9.98 5.87 13.76
CA ASN A 337 -10.30 7.25 14.09
C ASN A 337 -11.33 7.84 13.11
N ALA A 338 -11.17 7.60 11.81
CA ALA A 338 -12.08 8.12 10.79
C ALA A 338 -13.49 7.55 10.91
N GLN A 339 -13.63 6.25 11.22
CA GLN A 339 -14.94 5.64 11.47
C GLN A 339 -15.67 6.35 12.61
N LYS A 340 -15.01 6.57 13.75
CA LYS A 340 -15.60 7.25 14.91
C LYS A 340 -15.97 8.70 14.62
N ILE A 341 -15.11 9.43 13.90
CA ILE A 341 -15.40 10.81 13.47
C ILE A 341 -16.57 10.85 12.48
N ALA A 342 -16.64 9.91 11.53
CA ALA A 342 -17.73 9.84 10.56
C ALA A 342 -19.08 9.58 11.26
N GLU A 343 -19.12 8.69 12.25
CA GLU A 343 -20.31 8.39 13.06
C GLU A 343 -20.74 9.60 13.91
N PHE A 344 -19.80 10.27 14.55
CA PHE A 344 -20.04 11.53 15.26
C PHE A 344 -20.63 12.59 14.32
N LEU A 345 -20.00 12.86 13.18
CA LEU A 345 -20.47 13.85 12.22
C LEU A 345 -21.85 13.48 11.66
N ALA A 346 -22.10 12.20 11.37
CA ALA A 346 -23.37 11.74 10.81
C ALA A 346 -24.55 11.91 11.79
N SER A 347 -24.29 11.96 13.10
CA SER A 347 -25.29 12.21 14.14
C SER A 347 -25.38 13.68 14.57
N HIS A 348 -24.48 14.54 14.11
CA HIS A 348 -24.42 15.94 14.53
C HIS A 348 -25.50 16.80 13.84
N PRO A 349 -26.34 17.56 14.57
CA PRO A 349 -27.52 18.25 14.01
C PRO A 349 -27.22 19.34 12.98
N ARG A 350 -25.98 19.88 12.98
CA ARG A 350 -25.52 20.90 12.02
C ARG A 350 -24.80 20.31 10.79
N VAL A 351 -24.66 18.99 10.71
CA VAL A 351 -24.08 18.31 9.55
C VAL A 351 -25.21 17.75 8.70
N LYS A 352 -25.21 18.06 7.40
CA LYS A 352 -26.27 17.68 6.46
C LYS A 352 -26.03 16.31 5.83
N LYS A 353 -24.77 15.99 5.56
CA LYS A 353 -24.38 14.74 4.91
C LYS A 353 -22.92 14.43 5.23
N VAL A 354 -22.61 13.17 5.43
CA VAL A 354 -21.24 12.65 5.53
C VAL A 354 -21.01 11.68 4.39
N ASN A 355 -19.92 11.86 3.65
CA ASN A 355 -19.43 10.93 2.65
C ASN A 355 -18.25 10.16 3.25
N TYR A 356 -18.51 8.92 3.64
CA TYR A 356 -17.51 7.97 4.10
C TYR A 356 -17.98 6.55 3.81
N ALA A 357 -17.17 5.77 3.09
CA ALA A 357 -17.55 4.43 2.64
C ALA A 357 -17.85 3.44 3.79
N GLY A 358 -17.32 3.71 4.99
CA GLY A 358 -17.55 2.89 6.19
C GLY A 358 -18.94 3.05 6.81
N LEU A 359 -19.67 4.13 6.51
CA LEU A 359 -20.98 4.39 7.09
C LEU A 359 -22.08 3.49 6.49
N PRO A 360 -22.96 2.87 7.30
CA PRO A 360 -24.03 2.00 6.81
C PRO A 360 -24.93 2.58 5.72
N GLY A 361 -25.16 3.90 5.72
CA GLY A 361 -25.99 4.58 4.73
C GLY A 361 -25.26 5.00 3.44
N HIS A 362 -23.98 4.67 3.28
CA HIS A 362 -23.22 5.06 2.09
C HIS A 362 -23.64 4.24 0.87
N PRO A 363 -24.05 4.86 -0.27
CA PRO A 363 -24.65 4.14 -1.41
C PRO A 363 -23.75 3.05 -2.01
N GLY A 364 -22.43 3.23 -1.97
CA GLY A 364 -21.46 2.28 -2.50
C GLY A 364 -20.84 1.34 -1.46
N ARG A 365 -21.34 1.28 -0.22
CA ARG A 365 -20.68 0.56 0.88
C ARG A 365 -20.47 -0.93 0.59
N ASP A 366 -21.52 -1.62 0.17
CA ASP A 366 -21.43 -3.07 -0.04
C ASP A 366 -20.48 -3.40 -1.20
N LEU A 367 -20.53 -2.60 -2.28
CA LEU A 367 -19.59 -2.70 -3.38
C LEU A 367 -18.15 -2.43 -2.90
N HIS A 368 -17.94 -1.37 -2.11
CA HIS A 368 -16.63 -1.02 -1.55
C HIS A 368 -16.02 -2.19 -0.78
N TYR A 369 -16.75 -2.75 0.18
CA TYR A 369 -16.26 -3.88 0.98
C TYR A 369 -16.18 -5.21 0.20
N SER A 370 -16.80 -5.31 -0.98
CA SER A 370 -16.58 -6.44 -1.89
C SER A 370 -15.22 -6.38 -2.61
N GLN A 371 -14.54 -5.23 -2.59
CA GLN A 371 -13.29 -5.00 -3.33
C GLN A 371 -12.19 -4.31 -2.52
N ALA A 372 -12.45 -3.96 -1.25
CA ALA A 372 -11.50 -3.38 -0.32
C ALA A 372 -11.71 -3.92 1.10
N LYS A 373 -10.63 -3.98 1.88
CA LYS A 373 -10.59 -4.49 3.26
C LYS A 373 -10.99 -3.44 4.31
N GLY A 374 -11.16 -2.18 3.90
CA GLY A 374 -11.48 -1.08 4.81
C GLY A 374 -11.76 0.23 4.07
N ALA A 375 -12.39 1.19 4.76
CA ALA A 375 -12.85 2.45 4.18
C ALA A 375 -11.80 3.58 4.17
N GLY A 376 -10.61 3.34 4.71
CA GLY A 376 -9.56 4.35 4.79
C GLY A 376 -9.88 5.46 5.80
N SER A 377 -9.16 6.58 5.70
CA SER A 377 -9.21 7.67 6.70
C SER A 377 -9.51 9.05 6.15
N VAL A 378 -9.95 9.13 4.90
CA VAL A 378 -10.42 10.37 4.28
C VAL A 378 -11.94 10.33 4.26
N LEU A 379 -12.56 11.42 4.72
CA LEU A 379 -14.00 11.62 4.67
C LEU A 379 -14.31 13.05 4.28
N SER A 380 -15.53 13.30 3.83
CA SER A 380 -16.04 14.65 3.63
C SER A 380 -17.43 14.82 4.19
N PHE A 381 -17.83 16.04 4.49
CA PHE A 381 -19.17 16.35 4.98
C PHE A 381 -19.64 17.72 4.54
N LEU A 382 -20.96 17.87 4.47
CA LEU A 382 -21.67 19.09 4.10
C LEU A 382 -22.33 19.69 5.33
N THR A 383 -22.32 21.01 5.41
CA THR A 383 -22.96 21.77 6.50
C THR A 383 -24.23 22.48 6.03
N GLY A 384 -24.37 22.68 4.71
CA GLY A 384 -25.38 23.53 4.09
C GLY A 384 -25.09 25.02 4.21
N SER A 385 -23.94 25.43 4.76
CA SER A 385 -23.57 26.83 4.95
C SER A 385 -22.07 27.03 4.69
N LEU A 386 -21.76 27.87 3.71
CA LEU A 386 -20.38 28.26 3.42
C LEU A 386 -19.72 28.94 4.64
N ALA A 387 -20.47 29.79 5.35
CA ALA A 387 -19.99 30.47 6.54
C ALA A 387 -19.62 29.48 7.65
N LEU A 388 -20.48 28.49 7.91
CA LEU A 388 -20.23 27.46 8.90
C LEU A 388 -19.04 26.60 8.50
N SER A 389 -18.97 26.19 7.23
CA SER A 389 -17.86 25.36 6.76
C SER A 389 -16.51 26.07 6.89
N LYS A 390 -16.46 27.35 6.54
CA LYS A 390 -15.28 28.18 6.73
C LYS A 390 -14.92 28.30 8.21
N HIS A 391 -15.90 28.61 9.07
CA HIS A 391 -15.71 28.72 10.51
C HIS A 391 -15.15 27.43 11.11
N VAL A 392 -15.70 26.26 10.74
CA VAL A 392 -15.21 24.97 11.22
C VAL A 392 -13.75 24.75 10.83
N VAL A 393 -13.41 24.97 9.57
CA VAL A 393 -12.04 24.78 9.04
C VAL A 393 -11.04 25.73 9.72
N GLU A 394 -11.44 26.96 10.02
CA GLU A 394 -10.58 27.98 10.64
C GLU A 394 -10.50 27.87 12.17
N SER A 395 -11.49 27.25 12.82
CA SER A 395 -11.60 27.20 14.28
C SER A 395 -11.05 25.92 14.92
N THR A 396 -10.94 24.82 14.17
CA THR A 396 -10.31 23.59 14.66
C THR A 396 -8.84 23.85 15.02
N LYS A 397 -8.42 23.42 16.22
CA LYS A 397 -7.05 23.60 16.73
C LYS A 397 -6.15 22.43 16.38
N TYR A 398 -6.71 21.24 16.24
CA TYR A 398 -5.95 20.01 16.02
C TYR A 398 -5.92 19.59 14.55
N PHE A 399 -6.78 20.14 13.70
CA PHE A 399 -6.71 19.91 12.28
C PHE A 399 -5.95 21.05 11.59
N SER A 400 -4.92 20.69 10.82
CA SER A 400 -4.17 21.69 10.04
C SER A 400 -4.86 21.98 8.71
N ILE A 401 -5.04 23.26 8.39
CA ILE A 401 -5.58 23.69 7.09
C ILE A 401 -4.53 23.46 6.01
N THR A 402 -4.68 22.41 5.21
CA THR A 402 -3.75 22.11 4.11
C THR A 402 -4.36 21.16 3.09
N VAL A 403 -3.75 21.11 1.90
CA VAL A 403 -4.03 20.09 0.89
C VAL A 403 -3.38 18.75 1.27
N SER A 404 -3.51 17.72 0.43
CA SER A 404 -3.01 16.35 0.68
C SER A 404 -3.85 15.56 1.70
N PHE A 405 -3.41 14.33 2.02
CA PHE A 405 -4.01 13.39 2.98
C PHE A 405 -3.02 12.26 3.30
N GLY A 406 -3.37 11.39 4.25
CA GLY A 406 -2.63 10.17 4.57
C GLY A 406 -1.41 10.35 5.47
N SER A 407 -1.18 11.58 5.96
CA SER A 407 -0.18 11.88 6.97
C SER A 407 -0.61 11.43 8.37
N VAL A 408 0.35 11.23 9.26
CA VAL A 408 0.11 11.04 10.69
C VAL A 408 -0.66 12.20 11.35
N LYS A 409 -0.56 13.41 10.79
CA LYS A 409 -1.27 14.61 11.27
C LYS A 409 -2.67 14.71 10.65
N SER A 410 -3.67 15.02 11.46
CA SER A 410 -5.03 15.32 11.00
C SER A 410 -5.09 16.64 10.22
N LEU A 411 -5.70 16.61 9.03
CA LEU A 411 -5.79 17.75 8.10
C LEU A 411 -7.25 18.05 7.78
N ILE A 412 -7.58 19.32 7.59
CA ILE A 412 -8.91 19.80 7.19
C ILE A 412 -8.79 20.78 6.01
N SER A 413 -9.77 20.76 5.12
CA SER A 413 -9.72 21.57 3.90
C SER A 413 -11.12 21.76 3.31
N MET A 414 -11.29 22.80 2.50
CA MET A 414 -12.46 22.99 1.64
C MET A 414 -12.05 22.79 0.18
N PRO A 415 -12.35 21.63 -0.45
CA PRO A 415 -11.82 21.27 -1.76
C PRO A 415 -12.08 22.31 -2.85
N CYS A 416 -13.27 22.92 -2.87
CA CYS A 416 -13.67 23.91 -3.87
C CYS A 416 -12.80 25.19 -3.87
N PHE A 417 -12.21 25.55 -2.73
CA PHE A 417 -11.35 26.74 -2.58
C PHE A 417 -9.85 26.39 -2.56
N MET A 418 -9.51 25.10 -2.54
CA MET A 418 -8.13 24.63 -2.41
C MET A 418 -7.77 23.66 -3.55
N SER A 419 -7.90 22.34 -3.32
CA SER A 419 -7.40 21.31 -4.23
C SER A 419 -8.14 21.22 -5.58
N HIS A 420 -9.39 21.67 -5.62
CA HIS A 420 -10.26 21.66 -6.81
C HIS A 420 -10.55 23.08 -7.33
N ALA A 421 -9.83 24.10 -6.82
CA ALA A 421 -10.02 25.49 -7.23
C ALA A 421 -9.82 25.71 -8.74
N SER A 422 -8.99 24.88 -9.39
CA SER A 422 -8.75 24.95 -10.84
C SER A 422 -9.90 24.42 -11.71
N ILE A 423 -10.86 23.68 -11.14
CA ILE A 423 -12.05 23.22 -11.87
C ILE A 423 -13.05 24.38 -11.95
N PRO A 424 -13.58 24.76 -13.12
CA PRO A 424 -14.55 25.86 -13.23
C PRO A 424 -15.76 25.69 -12.30
N ALA A 425 -16.27 26.78 -11.72
CA ALA A 425 -17.36 26.73 -10.73
C ALA A 425 -18.61 25.99 -11.23
N ALA A 426 -19.06 26.29 -12.45
CA ALA A 426 -20.20 25.61 -13.07
C ALA A 426 -19.97 24.09 -13.23
N VAL A 427 -18.72 23.66 -13.48
CA VAL A 427 -18.36 22.24 -13.58
C VAL A 427 -18.35 21.59 -12.20
N ARG A 428 -17.86 22.30 -11.17
CA ARG A 428 -17.92 21.82 -9.77
C ARG A 428 -19.36 21.61 -9.31
N GLU A 429 -20.22 22.60 -9.56
CA GLU A 429 -21.64 22.53 -9.22
C GLU A 429 -22.34 21.37 -9.94
N ALA A 430 -22.13 21.23 -11.25
CA ALA A 430 -22.67 20.10 -12.02
C ALA A 430 -22.17 18.73 -11.51
N ARG A 431 -20.94 18.67 -10.99
CA ARG A 431 -20.35 17.47 -10.36
C ARG A 431 -20.68 17.34 -8.88
N GLY A 432 -21.60 18.12 -8.31
CA GLY A 432 -22.00 18.01 -6.90
C GLY A 432 -20.91 18.37 -5.89
N LEU A 433 -19.90 19.16 -6.31
CA LEU A 433 -18.87 19.74 -5.45
C LEU A 433 -19.35 21.13 -4.99
N THR A 434 -20.19 21.15 -3.95
CA THR A 434 -20.69 22.39 -3.37
C THR A 434 -19.61 23.10 -2.56
N GLU A 435 -19.71 24.42 -2.43
CA GLU A 435 -18.69 25.24 -1.77
C GLU A 435 -18.60 25.01 -0.26
N ASP A 436 -19.65 24.50 0.36
CA ASP A 436 -19.69 24.15 1.79
C ASP A 436 -19.07 22.79 2.11
N LEU A 437 -18.55 22.04 1.11
CA LEU A 437 -17.93 20.74 1.35
C LEU A 437 -16.62 20.88 2.12
N ILE A 438 -16.55 20.23 3.29
CA ILE A 438 -15.33 20.06 4.06
C ILE A 438 -14.81 18.64 3.82
N ARG A 439 -13.50 18.51 3.60
CA ARG A 439 -12.79 17.23 3.57
C ARG A 439 -11.80 17.17 4.72
N ILE A 440 -11.82 16.05 5.44
CA ILE A 440 -10.90 15.73 6.51
C ILE A 440 -10.04 14.53 6.10
N SER A 441 -8.73 14.63 6.36
CA SER A 441 -7.82 13.49 6.41
C SER A 441 -7.50 13.22 7.87
N VAL A 442 -8.00 12.11 8.40
CA VAL A 442 -7.84 11.78 9.82
C VAL A 442 -6.47 11.14 10.07
N GLY A 443 -5.76 11.69 11.06
CA GLY A 443 -4.44 11.26 11.52
C GLY A 443 -4.51 10.23 12.65
N ILE A 444 -3.40 10.10 13.38
CA ILE A 444 -3.22 9.10 14.45
C ILE A 444 -3.36 9.68 15.86
N GLU A 445 -3.82 10.93 16.00
CA GLU A 445 -4.08 11.56 17.30
C GLU A 445 -5.14 10.81 18.12
N ASP A 446 -5.32 11.20 19.39
CA ASP A 446 -6.43 10.69 20.20
C ASP A 446 -7.76 11.13 19.57
N VAL A 447 -8.64 10.16 19.31
CA VAL A 447 -9.89 10.41 18.60
C VAL A 447 -10.86 11.27 19.41
N ASN A 448 -10.79 11.22 20.74
CA ASN A 448 -11.66 12.02 21.59
C ASN A 448 -11.26 13.50 21.52
N ASP A 449 -9.96 13.79 21.43
CA ASP A 449 -9.46 15.16 21.24
C ASP A 449 -9.91 15.71 19.87
N LEU A 450 -9.80 14.88 18.82
CA LEU A 450 -10.24 15.26 17.47
C LEU A 450 -11.76 15.51 17.40
N ILE A 451 -12.56 14.64 18.02
CA ILE A 451 -14.03 14.81 18.08
C ILE A 451 -14.39 16.06 18.89
N ALA A 452 -13.78 16.27 20.05
CA ALA A 452 -14.05 17.44 20.89
C ALA A 452 -13.71 18.76 20.19
N ASP A 453 -12.61 18.79 19.44
CA ASP A 453 -12.20 19.95 18.64
C ASP A 453 -13.20 20.24 17.51
N LEU A 454 -13.64 19.22 16.77
CA LEU A 454 -14.69 19.37 15.74
C LEU A 454 -16.02 19.81 16.35
N ASP A 455 -16.45 19.18 17.44
CA ASP A 455 -17.70 19.51 18.14
C ASP A 455 -17.70 20.95 18.66
N HIS A 456 -16.57 21.42 19.17
CA HIS A 456 -16.39 22.82 19.56
C HIS A 456 -16.49 23.75 18.34
N ALA A 457 -15.76 23.46 17.27
CA ALA A 457 -15.75 24.29 16.06
C ALA A 457 -17.15 24.38 15.41
N ILE A 458 -17.88 23.27 15.32
CA ILE A 458 -19.22 23.24 14.72
C ILE A 458 -20.26 23.99 15.56
N ARG A 459 -20.14 24.01 16.90
CA ARG A 459 -21.11 24.68 17.79
C ARG A 459 -20.87 26.17 17.97
N THR A 460 -19.67 26.67 17.68
CA THR A 460 -19.25 28.04 18.03
C THR A 460 -19.31 29.05 16.88
N GLU A 461 -19.86 28.69 15.72
CA GLU A 461 -20.08 29.67 14.64
C GLU A 461 -20.91 30.86 15.18
N PRO A 462 -20.36 32.09 15.18
CA PRO A 462 -21.11 33.26 15.58
C PRO A 462 -22.29 33.46 14.63
N LEU A 463 -23.48 33.66 15.19
CA LEU A 463 -24.72 33.95 14.46
C LEU A 463 -24.61 35.17 13.53
#